data_AF-A0A7R9FM08-F1
#
_entry.id   AF-A0A7R9FM08-F1
#
_cell.length_a   1.000
_cell.length_b   1.000
_cell.length_c   1.000
_cell.angle_alpha   90.00
_cell.angle_beta   90.00
_cell.angle_gamma   90.00
#
_symmetry.space_group_name_H-M   'P 1'
#
loop_
_entity.id
_entity.type
_entity.pdbx_description
1 polymer ?
#
loop_
_entity_poly.entity_id
_entity_poly.type
_entity_poly.pdbx_seq_one_letter_code
_entity_poly.pdbx_strand_id
1 'polypeptide(L)' 'MGEDIHLSPDMTVGAAGKIVLSNIPTHVRIEDLEPLLTPFGQVQNCEKLNSRDGSTHAVQVSYETQEQAQQ' A
#
# COMPACT_ATOMS: atom_id res chain seq x y z
N MET A 1 -39.02 -1.46 15.70
CA MET A 1 -37.95 -1.81 16.67
C MET A 1 -37.28 -3.06 16.14
N GLY A 2 -36.15 -2.87 15.49
CA GLY A 2 -35.38 -3.87 14.77
C GLY A 2 -34.25 -3.10 14.11
N GLU A 3 -33.17 -2.92 14.87
CA GLU A 3 -32.02 -2.10 14.52
C GLU A 3 -31.22 -2.91 13.48
N ASP A 4 -31.41 -2.63 12.19
CA ASP A 4 -30.54 -3.22 11.18
C ASP A 4 -29.20 -2.48 11.19
N ILE A 5 -28.16 -3.30 11.31
CA ILE A 5 -26.82 -2.93 11.72
C ILE A 5 -26.14 -2.15 10.58
N HIS A 6 -25.80 -0.88 10.83
CA HIS A 6 -24.83 -0.14 10.02
C HIS A 6 -23.44 -0.76 10.19
N LEU A 7 -23.09 -1.68 9.28
CA LEU A 7 -21.71 -2.12 9.07
C LEU A 7 -21.41 -2.06 7.58
N SER A 8 -21.05 -0.86 7.13
CA SER A 8 -20.23 -0.71 5.94
C SER A 8 -18.90 -0.13 6.39
N PRO A 9 -17.93 -0.97 6.80
CA PRO A 9 -16.55 -0.54 6.67
C PRO A 9 -16.30 -0.49 5.17
N ASP A 10 -16.38 0.70 4.56
CA ASP A 10 -15.51 0.98 3.42
C ASP A 10 -14.07 1.04 3.95
N MET A 11 -13.62 -0.07 4.53
CA MET A 11 -12.24 -0.44 4.43
C MET A 11 -12.20 -1.09 3.06
N THR A 12 -11.90 -0.30 2.04
CA THR A 12 -11.26 -0.81 0.84
C THR A 12 -10.11 -1.67 1.36
N VAL A 13 -10.37 -2.96 1.56
CA VAL A 13 -9.37 -3.97 1.85
C VAL A 13 -8.65 -4.12 0.52
N GLY A 14 -7.72 -3.20 0.26
CA GLY A 14 -6.58 -3.51 -0.60
C GLY A 14 -6.06 -4.84 -0.09
N ALA A 15 -6.16 -5.85 -0.93
CA ALA A 15 -5.97 -7.27 -0.61
C ALA A 15 -5.03 -7.46 0.59
N ALA A 16 -5.56 -8.04 1.68
CA ALA A 16 -4.86 -8.31 2.94
C ALA A 16 -3.34 -8.47 2.76
N GLY A 17 -2.57 -7.41 3.08
CA GLY A 17 -1.11 -7.38 2.88
C GLY A 17 -0.59 -6.45 1.79
N LYS A 18 -1.43 -5.71 1.04
CA LYS A 18 -0.97 -4.79 0.00
C LYS A 18 -1.23 -3.33 0.36
N ILE A 19 -0.19 -2.50 0.29
CA ILE A 19 -0.27 -1.03 0.42
C ILE A 19 0.04 -0.35 -0.90
N VAL A 20 -0.49 0.86 -1.08
CA VAL A 20 -0.14 1.74 -2.20
C VAL A 20 0.43 3.03 -1.66
N LEU A 21 1.71 3.25 -1.95
CA LEU A 21 2.43 4.47 -1.66
C LEU A 21 2.26 5.42 -2.83
N SER A 22 1.42 6.44 -2.69
CA SER A 22 1.30 7.51 -3.68
C SER A 22 2.24 8.66 -3.30
N ASN A 23 2.51 9.58 -4.24
CA ASN A 23 3.39 10.73 -4.02
C ASN A 23 4.90 10.38 -3.92
N ILE A 24 5.32 9.33 -4.62
CA ILE A 24 6.74 8.98 -4.71
C ILE A 24 7.39 9.84 -5.81
N PRO A 25 8.49 10.56 -5.54
CA PRO A 25 9.15 11.37 -6.56
C PRO A 25 9.64 10.52 -7.73
N THR A 26 9.54 11.00 -8.97
CA THR A 26 9.98 10.23 -10.16
C THR A 26 11.44 9.77 -10.15
N HIS A 27 12.31 10.42 -9.36
CA HIS A 27 13.70 10.01 -9.17
C HIS A 27 13.88 8.85 -8.18
N VAL A 28 12.91 8.62 -7.29
CA VAL A 28 12.95 7.52 -6.32
C VAL A 28 12.67 6.20 -7.02
N ARG A 29 13.39 5.14 -6.64
CA ARG A 29 13.20 3.80 -7.20
C ARG A 29 12.67 2.85 -6.16
N ILE A 30 12.14 1.71 -6.63
CA ILE A 30 11.79 0.61 -5.75
C ILE A 30 12.99 0.17 -4.93
N GLU A 31 14.19 0.17 -5.51
CA GLU A 31 15.43 -0.22 -4.83
C GLU A 31 15.75 0.67 -3.62
N ASP A 32 15.30 1.94 -3.66
CA ASP A 32 15.44 2.89 -2.56
C ASP A 32 14.28 2.77 -1.56
N LEU A 33 13.11 2.30 -2.02
CA LEU A 33 11.95 2.02 -1.18
C LEU A 33 12.07 0.70 -0.42
N GLU A 34 12.60 -0.36 -1.03
CA GLU A 34 12.79 -1.67 -0.37
C GLU A 34 13.44 -1.58 1.02
N PRO A 35 14.59 -0.89 1.21
CA PRO A 35 15.20 -0.77 2.54
C PRO A 35 14.37 0.08 3.50
N LEU A 36 13.56 1.02 2.99
CA LEU A 36 12.62 1.80 3.80
C LEU A 36 11.43 0.94 4.24
N LEU A 37 10.99 -0.01 3.41
CA LEU A 37 9.84 -0.87 3.64
C LEU A 37 10.17 -2.12 4.48
N THR A 38 11.39 -2.65 4.32
CA THR A 38 11.94 -3.76 5.10
C THR A 38 11.71 -3.66 6.62
N PRO A 39 11.89 -2.51 7.30
CA PRO A 39 11.62 -2.40 8.74
C PRO A 39 10.13 -2.45 9.10
N PHE A 40 9.22 -2.16 8.17
CA PHE A 40 7.77 -2.27 8.39
C PHE A 40 7.27 -3.71 8.16
N GLY A 41 7.99 -4.47 7.33
CA GLY A 41 7.76 -5.89 7.15
C GLY A 41 8.48 -6.50 5.96
N GLN A 42 8.30 -7.80 5.79
CA GLN A 42 8.80 -8.56 4.66
C GLN A 42 8.01 -8.22 3.39
N VAL A 43 8.64 -7.44 2.53
CA VAL A 43 8.13 -7.10 1.20
C VAL A 43 8.21 -8.35 0.31
N GLN A 44 7.05 -8.86 -0.10
CA GLN A 44 6.92 -9.95 -1.05
C GLN A 44 6.97 -9.46 -2.50
N ASN A 45 6.38 -8.28 -2.76
CA ASN A 45 6.33 -7.74 -4.11
C ASN A 45 6.23 -6.21 -4.10
N CYS A 46 7.02 -5.53 -4.92
CA CYS A 46 6.97 -4.08 -5.06
C CYS A 46 6.86 -3.72 -6.55
N GLU A 47 5.75 -3.07 -6.90
CA GLU A 47 5.39 -2.75 -8.28
C GLU A 47 5.23 -1.24 -8.45
N LYS A 48 5.87 -0.64 -9.45
CA LYS A 48 5.62 0.77 -9.77
C LYS A 48 4.30 0.91 -10.49
N LEU A 49 3.41 1.71 -9.91
CA LEU A 49 2.21 2.18 -10.55
C LEU A 49 2.50 3.54 -11.20
N ASN A 50 2.13 3.67 -12.47
CA ASN A 50 2.16 4.97 -13.12
C ASN A 50 1.11 5.85 -12.45
N SER A 51 1.55 6.96 -11.86
CA SER A 51 0.62 7.96 -11.36
C SER A 51 0.16 8.83 -12.51
N ARG A 52 -1.06 9.38 -12.37
CA ARG A 52 -1.64 10.28 -13.37
C ARG A 52 -1.00 11.68 -13.32
N ASP A 53 -0.36 12.01 -12.21
CA ASP A 53 0.43 13.22 -12.03
C ASP A 53 1.85 12.99 -12.58
N GLY A 54 2.27 13.76 -13.58
CA GLY A 54 3.58 13.57 -14.24
C GLY A 54 4.80 13.85 -13.33
N SER A 55 4.59 14.34 -12.12
CA SER A 55 5.64 14.75 -11.18
C SER A 55 5.95 13.68 -10.13
N THR A 56 5.01 12.76 -9.89
CA THR A 56 5.14 11.69 -8.91
C THR A 56 4.69 10.37 -9.49
N HIS A 57 5.08 9.26 -8.89
CA HIS A 57 4.56 7.94 -9.20
C HIS A 57 3.95 7.31 -7.95
N ALA A 58 3.23 6.22 -8.15
CA ALA A 58 2.74 5.40 -7.06
C ALA A 58 3.51 4.07 -7.06
N VAL A 59 3.59 3.42 -5.91
CA VAL A 59 4.22 2.12 -5.76
C VAL A 59 3.29 1.24 -4.95
N GLN A 60 2.92 0.10 -5.51
CA GLN A 60 2.21 -0.93 -4.78
C GLN A 60 3.21 -1.86 -4.12
N VAL A 61 3.10 -2.02 -2.81
CA VAL A 61 3.93 -2.92 -2.03
C VAL A 61 3.03 -4.00 -1.46
N SER A 62 3.41 -5.25 -1.64
CA SER A 62 2.76 -6.42 -1.08
C SER A 62 3.69 -6.98 -0.02
N TYR A 63 3.22 -7.03 1.21
CA TYR A 63 3.86 -7.65 2.35
C TYR A 63 3.40 -9.09 2.50
N GLU A 64 4.14 -9.86 3.27
CA GLU A 64 3.80 -11.24 3.59
C GLU A 64 2.50 -11.33 4.41
N THR A 65 2.28 -10.41 5.35
CA THR A 65 1.08 -10.41 6.18
C THR A 65 0.36 -9.06 6.15
N GLN A 66 -0.94 -9.11 6.43
CA GLN A 66 -1.77 -7.90 6.52
C GLN A 66 -1.36 -6.97 7.65
N GLU A 67 -0.94 -7.52 8.80
CA GLU A 67 -0.46 -6.72 9.93
C GLU A 67 0.75 -5.86 9.57
N GLN A 68 1.70 -6.38 8.77
CA GLN A 68 2.86 -5.62 8.29
C GLN A 68 2.45 -4.48 7.35
N ALA A 69 1.44 -4.70 6.52
CA ALA A 69 0.86 -3.67 5.66
C ALA A 69 0.05 -2.61 6.44
N GLN A 70 -0.34 -2.88 7.70
CA GLN A 70 -1.24 -2.05 8.50
C GLN A 70 -0.54 -1.35 9.69
N GLN A 71 0.77 -1.59 9.87
CA GLN A 71 1.62 -0.99 10.92
C GLN A 71 1.74 0.54 10.81
#